data_AF-A0A914GZA4-F1
#
_entry.id   AF-A0A914GZA4-F1
#
_cell.length_a   1.000
_cell.length_b   1.000
_cell.length_c   1.000
_cell.angle_alpha   90.00
_cell.angle_beta   90.00
_cell.angle_gamma   90.00
#
_symmetry.space_group_name_H-M   'P 1'
#
loop_
_entity.id
_entity.type
_entity.pdbx_description
1 polymer ?
#
loop_
_entity_poly.entity_id
_entity_poly.type
_entity_poly.pdbx_seq_one_letter_code
_entity_poly.pdbx_strand_id
1 'polypeptide(L)'
;MFAANSLLLLPIMLSFISLAFCADSSLVVSPAYSTKQTCLSEASATGPISAQLKKAQKGGKFTHYGIGGRGACGLDIDTPTKSAAGSGTLFNSSAVWVLSCLPDARYLLDDLVCINKCVQIQYKQKTLTVPINNKCSECAIDHVDLSEEAFAWLEPDTSVGVATEATITYIQCP
;
A
#
# COMPACT_ATOMS: atom_id res chain seq x y z
N MET A 1 53.24 -58.99 -2.46
CA MET A 1 52.70 -58.33 -1.25
C MET A 1 52.57 -56.85 -1.59
N PHE A 2 51.38 -56.29 -1.35
CA PHE A 2 50.83 -55.08 -1.99
C PHE A 2 51.50 -53.76 -1.58
N ALA A 3 51.62 -52.84 -2.54
CA ALA A 3 52.04 -51.45 -2.36
C ALA A 3 50.91 -50.59 -1.78
N ALA A 4 51.24 -49.71 -0.83
CA ALA A 4 50.31 -48.76 -0.21
C ALA A 4 50.24 -47.46 -1.03
N ASN A 5 49.06 -47.13 -1.55
CA ASN A 5 48.75 -45.84 -2.17
C ASN A 5 48.29 -44.86 -1.08
N SER A 6 49.09 -43.83 -0.82
CA SER A 6 48.74 -42.71 0.06
C SER A 6 48.04 -41.64 -0.76
N LEU A 7 46.71 -41.51 -0.61
CA LEU A 7 45.92 -40.44 -1.20
C LEU A 7 45.98 -39.20 -0.28
N LEU A 8 46.58 -38.11 -0.76
CA LEU A 8 46.47 -36.80 -0.13
C LEU A 8 45.04 -36.25 -0.27
N LEU A 9 44.40 -35.94 0.85
CA LEU A 9 43.16 -35.16 0.92
C LEU A 9 43.53 -33.67 1.02
N LEU A 10 43.23 -32.88 -0.02
CA LEU A 10 43.24 -31.41 0.07
C LEU A 10 41.92 -30.91 0.70
N PRO A 11 41.96 -29.91 1.60
CA PRO A 11 40.74 -29.31 2.15
C PRO A 11 40.10 -28.39 1.10
N ILE A 12 38.87 -28.72 0.72
CA ILE A 12 38.00 -27.88 -0.11
C ILE A 12 37.56 -26.70 0.77
N MET A 13 38.18 -25.54 0.57
CA MET A 13 37.72 -24.26 1.10
C MET A 13 36.34 -23.93 0.48
N LEU A 14 35.26 -24.19 1.21
CA LEU A 14 33.94 -23.63 0.88
C LEU A 14 34.00 -22.11 1.10
N SER A 15 34.15 -21.35 0.01
CA SER A 15 33.89 -19.91 0.03
C SER A 15 32.39 -19.68 0.23
N PHE A 16 32.03 -19.18 1.41
CA PHE A 16 30.70 -18.64 1.67
C PHE A 16 30.52 -17.37 0.83
N ILE A 17 29.87 -17.52 -0.32
CA ILE A 17 29.37 -16.38 -1.09
C ILE A 17 28.20 -15.81 -0.29
N SER A 18 28.44 -14.73 0.44
CA SER A 18 27.37 -13.91 1.04
C SER A 18 26.53 -13.31 -0.09
N LEU A 19 25.41 -13.96 -0.40
CA LEU A 19 24.33 -13.38 -1.19
C LEU A 19 23.71 -12.25 -0.37
N ALA A 20 24.18 -11.03 -0.59
CA ALA A 20 23.49 -9.83 -0.14
C ALA A 20 22.15 -9.76 -0.90
N PHE A 21 21.07 -10.21 -0.25
CA PHE A 21 19.72 -9.90 -0.70
C PHE A 21 19.54 -8.38 -0.58
N CYS A 22 19.62 -7.67 -1.69
CA CYS A 22 19.13 -6.30 -1.77
C CYS A 22 17.61 -6.35 -1.57
N ALA A 23 17.16 -6.19 -0.32
CA ALA A 23 15.75 -5.97 -0.05
C ALA A 23 15.32 -4.71 -0.78
N ASP A 24 14.27 -4.82 -1.61
CA ASP A 24 13.73 -3.67 -2.35
C ASP A 24 13.26 -2.62 -1.35
N SER A 25 13.87 -1.43 -1.40
CA SER A 25 13.58 -0.32 -0.52
C SER A 25 12.38 0.49 -1.00
N SER A 26 11.82 0.20 -2.18
CA SER A 26 10.69 0.95 -2.73
C SER A 26 9.71 0.07 -3.49
N LEU A 27 8.45 0.05 -3.05
CA LEU A 27 7.37 -0.64 -3.75
C LEU A 27 6.27 0.35 -4.15
N VAL A 28 5.82 0.23 -5.39
CA VAL A 28 4.68 0.98 -5.95
C VAL A 28 3.64 -0.02 -6.43
N VAL A 29 2.41 0.16 -5.96
CA VAL A 29 1.25 -0.67 -6.31
C VAL A 29 0.25 0.21 -7.03
N SER A 30 -0.10 -0.16 -8.26
CA SER A 30 -1.11 0.55 -9.04
C SER A 30 -2.53 0.21 -8.58
N PRO A 31 -3.51 1.12 -8.77
CA PRO A 31 -4.92 0.79 -8.60
C PRO A 31 -5.33 -0.43 -9.43
N ALA A 32 -6.21 -1.27 -8.90
CA ALA A 32 -6.72 -2.44 -9.62
C ALA A 32 -7.58 -2.07 -10.84
N TYR A 33 -8.19 -0.88 -10.82
CA TYR A 33 -9.06 -0.37 -11.89
C TYR A 33 -8.68 1.05 -12.27
N SER A 34 -8.64 1.31 -13.58
CA SER A 34 -8.47 2.65 -14.13
C SER A 34 -9.75 3.49 -14.04
N THR A 35 -9.63 4.81 -14.20
CA THR A 35 -10.77 5.73 -14.32
C THR A 35 -11.70 5.37 -15.48
N LYS A 36 -11.15 4.88 -16.60
CA LYS A 36 -11.94 4.39 -17.74
C LYS A 36 -12.79 3.16 -17.38
N GLN A 37 -12.24 2.22 -16.59
CA GLN A 37 -12.98 1.02 -16.18
C GLN A 37 -14.04 1.32 -15.13
N THR A 38 -13.79 2.29 -14.25
CA THR A 38 -14.74 2.69 -13.21
C THR A 38 -15.79 3.67 -13.72
N CYS A 39 -15.52 4.36 -14.83
CA CYS A 39 -16.28 5.52 -15.31
C CYS A 39 -16.33 6.71 -14.35
N LEU A 40 -15.41 6.74 -13.37
CA LEU A 40 -15.19 7.91 -12.53
C LEU A 40 -14.22 8.88 -13.21
N SER A 41 -14.38 10.17 -12.93
CA SER A 41 -13.56 11.23 -13.51
C SER A 41 -13.04 12.18 -12.44
N GLU A 42 -11.72 12.35 -12.41
CA GLU A 42 -11.08 13.33 -11.53
C GLU A 42 -11.50 14.77 -11.83
N ALA A 43 -11.95 15.05 -13.06
CA ALA A 43 -12.36 16.38 -13.47
C ALA A 43 -13.74 16.78 -12.93
N SER A 44 -14.61 15.80 -12.62
CA SER A 44 -15.96 16.05 -12.07
C SER A 44 -16.03 15.85 -10.56
N ALA A 45 -15.14 15.04 -10.00
CA ALA A 45 -15.10 14.77 -8.57
C ALA A 45 -14.42 15.89 -7.78
N THR A 46 -14.89 16.10 -6.55
CA THR A 46 -14.29 17.04 -5.61
C THR A 46 -14.10 16.36 -4.26
N GLY A 47 -13.13 16.84 -3.48
CA GLY A 47 -12.97 16.36 -2.11
C GLY A 47 -11.85 17.04 -1.35
N PRO A 48 -11.88 16.96 0.00
CA PRO A 48 -10.87 17.57 0.88
C PRO A 48 -9.44 17.09 0.60
N ILE A 49 -9.27 15.90 0.04
CA ILE A 49 -7.94 15.35 -0.29
C ILE A 49 -7.11 16.28 -1.18
N SER A 50 -7.74 17.06 -2.06
CA SER A 50 -7.06 18.03 -2.94
C SER A 50 -6.13 18.97 -2.16
N ALA A 51 -6.54 19.39 -0.95
CA ALA A 51 -5.74 20.27 -0.09
C ALA A 51 -4.56 19.56 0.58
N GLN A 52 -4.49 18.23 0.56
CA GLN A 52 -3.44 17.44 1.21
C GLN A 52 -2.44 16.80 0.24
N LEU A 53 -2.70 16.88 -1.07
CA LEU A 53 -1.81 16.31 -2.07
C LEU A 53 -0.40 16.91 -1.98
N LYS A 54 0.61 16.05 -2.03
CA LYS A 54 2.04 16.37 -1.99
C LYS A 54 2.51 17.04 -0.70
N LYS A 55 1.69 17.05 0.36
CA LYS A 55 2.09 17.51 1.70
C LYS A 55 2.55 16.32 2.53
N ALA A 56 3.82 16.35 2.92
CA ALA A 56 4.40 15.34 3.80
C ALA A 56 3.97 15.57 5.25
N GLN A 57 3.28 14.59 5.83
CA GLN A 57 2.92 14.54 7.24
C GLN A 57 3.98 13.72 7.99
N LYS A 58 4.87 14.40 8.72
CA LYS A 58 5.95 13.75 9.49
C LYS A 58 5.43 13.30 10.86
N GLY A 59 6.04 12.25 11.43
CA GLY A 59 5.62 11.70 12.73
C GLY A 59 4.29 10.94 12.66
N GLY A 60 3.86 10.59 11.45
CA GLY A 60 2.65 9.83 11.21
C GLY A 60 2.77 8.39 11.65
N LYS A 61 1.66 7.66 11.54
CA LYS A 61 1.57 6.25 11.91
C LYS A 61 0.78 5.44 10.90
N PHE A 62 0.97 4.14 10.92
CA PHE A 62 0.11 3.23 10.18
C PHE A 62 -0.25 1.98 11.00
N THR A 63 -1.45 1.48 10.75
CA THR A 63 -2.02 0.26 11.32
C THR A 63 -2.41 -0.69 10.20
N HIS A 64 -3.09 -1.79 10.51
CA HIS A 64 -3.69 -2.63 9.49
C HIS A 64 -5.14 -3.00 9.82
N TYR A 65 -5.94 -3.16 8.77
CA TYR A 65 -7.27 -3.76 8.82
C TYR A 65 -7.23 -5.21 8.33
N GLY A 66 -8.30 -5.97 8.61
CA GLY A 66 -8.43 -7.37 8.20
C GLY A 66 -8.68 -7.54 6.70
N ILE A 67 -9.02 -8.76 6.28
CA ILE A 67 -9.18 -9.11 4.87
C ILE A 67 -10.65 -9.13 4.42
N GLY A 68 -10.87 -8.83 3.14
CA GLY A 68 -12.13 -9.05 2.44
C GLY A 68 -13.21 -8.00 2.67
N GLY A 69 -14.14 -7.93 1.72
CA GLY A 69 -15.27 -6.99 1.75
C GLY A 69 -15.02 -5.73 0.92
N ARG A 70 -16.01 -4.83 0.98
CA ARG A 70 -16.06 -3.64 0.12
C ARG A 70 -15.77 -2.39 0.93
N GLY A 71 -14.78 -1.62 0.48
CA GLY A 71 -14.36 -0.39 1.12
C GLY A 71 -15.31 0.76 0.83
N ALA A 72 -15.05 1.89 1.48
CA ALA A 72 -15.83 3.12 1.33
C ALA A 72 -15.87 3.66 -0.11
N CYS A 73 -14.94 3.25 -0.99
CA CYS A 73 -14.96 3.63 -2.41
C CYS A 73 -15.81 2.71 -3.30
N GLY A 74 -16.41 1.65 -2.74
CA GLY A 74 -17.13 0.62 -3.52
C GLY A 74 -16.22 -0.42 -4.19
N LEU A 75 -14.92 -0.37 -3.89
CA LEU A 75 -13.90 -1.30 -4.37
C LEU A 75 -13.60 -2.34 -3.30
N ASP A 76 -13.14 -3.52 -3.71
CA ASP A 76 -12.76 -4.58 -2.78
C ASP A 76 -11.44 -4.21 -2.08
N ILE A 77 -11.40 -4.34 -0.74
CA ILE A 77 -10.29 -3.81 0.08
C ILE A 77 -9.01 -4.64 -0.01
N ASP A 78 -9.09 -5.82 -0.60
CA ASP A 78 -8.01 -6.75 -0.87
C ASP A 78 -7.61 -6.77 -2.35
N THR A 79 -8.18 -5.87 -3.15
CA THR A 79 -7.92 -5.74 -4.59
C THR A 79 -7.55 -4.29 -4.94
N PRO A 80 -6.26 -3.98 -5.11
CA PRO A 80 -5.12 -4.90 -5.07
C PRO A 80 -4.79 -5.36 -3.64
N THR A 81 -4.03 -6.45 -3.53
CA THR A 81 -3.62 -7.06 -2.25
C THR A 81 -2.97 -6.07 -1.28
N LYS A 82 -2.31 -5.03 -1.81
CA LYS A 82 -1.68 -3.96 -1.04
C LYS A 82 -2.40 -2.65 -1.32
N SER A 83 -3.19 -2.19 -0.36
CA SER A 83 -4.00 -0.96 -0.45
C SER A 83 -4.10 -0.27 0.91
N ALA A 84 -4.77 0.88 0.94
CA ALA A 84 -4.92 1.70 2.14
C ALA A 84 -6.34 2.21 2.34
N ALA A 85 -6.73 2.29 3.60
CA ALA A 85 -7.81 3.13 4.08
C ALA A 85 -7.23 4.50 4.49
N GLY A 86 -7.67 5.56 3.81
CA GLY A 86 -7.27 6.93 4.12
C GLY A 86 -8.12 7.53 5.26
N SER A 87 -7.62 8.62 5.85
CA SER A 87 -8.37 9.38 6.87
C SER A 87 -9.78 9.77 6.40
N GLY A 88 -10.76 9.60 7.28
CA GLY A 88 -12.15 9.97 7.02
C GLY A 88 -12.35 11.44 6.66
N THR A 89 -11.49 12.33 7.13
CA THR A 89 -11.54 13.77 6.80
C THR A 89 -11.16 14.09 5.36
N LEU A 90 -10.56 13.14 4.64
CA LEU A 90 -10.20 13.29 3.22
C LEU A 90 -11.36 12.99 2.27
N PHE A 91 -12.43 12.36 2.80
CA PHE A 91 -13.64 12.03 2.06
C PHE A 91 -14.61 13.22 2.05
N ASN A 92 -15.20 13.45 0.89
CA ASN A 92 -16.25 14.42 0.69
C ASN A 92 -17.58 13.86 1.23
N SER A 93 -18.12 14.50 2.27
CA SER A 93 -19.41 14.11 2.85
C SER A 93 -20.61 14.29 1.90
N SER A 94 -20.44 15.02 0.80
CA SER A 94 -21.45 15.23 -0.23
C SER A 94 -21.24 14.35 -1.47
N ALA A 95 -20.25 13.45 -1.46
CA ALA A 95 -20.04 12.53 -2.57
C ALA A 95 -21.25 11.60 -2.76
N VAL A 96 -21.51 11.24 -4.01
CA VAL A 96 -22.65 10.41 -4.40
C VAL A 96 -22.18 9.07 -4.96
N TRP A 97 -22.98 8.04 -4.73
CA TRP A 97 -22.76 6.73 -5.32
C TRP A 97 -23.26 6.72 -6.75
N VAL A 98 -22.39 6.34 -7.69
CA VAL A 98 -22.71 6.27 -9.12
C VAL A 98 -22.50 4.86 -9.65
N LEU A 99 -23.25 4.50 -10.68
CA LEU A 99 -23.09 3.20 -11.34
C LEU A 99 -21.75 3.18 -12.08
N SER A 100 -20.93 2.15 -11.84
CA SER A 100 -19.64 2.00 -12.52
C SER A 100 -19.74 1.31 -13.88
N CYS A 101 -18.67 1.41 -14.66
CA CYS A 101 -18.48 0.66 -15.91
C CYS A 101 -17.77 -0.69 -15.72
N LEU A 102 -17.67 -1.18 -14.48
CA LEU A 102 -17.15 -2.52 -14.22
C LEU A 102 -18.15 -3.58 -14.72
N PRO A 103 -17.69 -4.80 -15.06
CA PRO A 103 -18.57 -5.85 -15.59
C PRO A 103 -19.76 -6.22 -14.70
N ASP A 104 -19.63 -6.04 -13.38
CA ASP A 104 -20.69 -6.32 -12.41
C ASP A 104 -21.58 -5.11 -12.08
N ALA A 105 -21.34 -3.97 -12.74
CA ALA A 105 -22.09 -2.73 -12.59
C ALA A 105 -22.25 -2.31 -11.11
N ARG A 106 -21.26 -2.58 -10.26
CA ARG A 106 -21.31 -2.13 -8.86
C ARG A 106 -21.33 -0.61 -8.75
N TYR A 107 -21.90 -0.09 -7.67
CA TYR A 107 -21.82 1.33 -7.36
C TYR A 107 -20.45 1.68 -6.77
N LEU A 108 -19.89 2.80 -7.20
CA LEU A 108 -18.66 3.38 -6.67
C LEU A 108 -18.95 4.79 -6.14
N LEU A 109 -18.18 5.23 -5.17
CA LEU A 109 -18.32 6.58 -4.61
C LEU A 109 -17.59 7.58 -5.53
N ASP A 110 -18.32 8.56 -6.08
CA ASP A 110 -17.75 9.66 -6.88
C ASP A 110 -17.14 10.73 -5.95
N ASP A 111 -16.05 10.33 -5.29
CA ASP A 111 -15.26 11.15 -4.39
C ASP A 111 -13.82 11.20 -4.89
N LEU A 112 -13.19 12.38 -4.86
CA LEU A 112 -11.85 12.56 -5.41
C LEU A 112 -10.80 11.65 -4.73
N VAL A 113 -10.97 11.29 -3.44
CA VAL A 113 -10.08 10.33 -2.76
C VAL A 113 -10.18 8.92 -3.33
N CYS A 114 -11.32 8.54 -3.90
CA CYS A 114 -11.56 7.23 -4.48
C CYS A 114 -11.11 7.12 -5.94
N ILE A 115 -10.59 8.21 -6.53
CA ILE A 115 -10.29 8.29 -7.96
C ILE A 115 -8.80 8.54 -8.15
N ASN A 116 -8.06 7.45 -8.39
CA ASN A 116 -6.64 7.48 -8.76
C ASN A 116 -5.74 8.20 -7.75
N LYS A 117 -6.05 8.05 -6.46
CA LYS A 117 -5.26 8.60 -5.34
C LYS A 117 -4.56 7.46 -4.61
N CYS A 118 -3.30 7.73 -4.29
CA CYS A 118 -2.43 6.82 -3.57
C CYS A 118 -1.91 7.53 -2.32
N VAL A 119 -1.48 6.73 -1.36
CA VAL A 119 -0.67 7.20 -0.24
C VAL A 119 0.72 6.63 -0.36
N GLN A 120 1.71 7.50 -0.25
CA GLN A 120 3.11 7.15 -0.12
C GLN A 120 3.49 7.20 1.36
N ILE A 121 4.09 6.12 1.84
CA ILE A 121 4.51 5.94 3.23
C ILE A 121 6.01 5.69 3.21
N GLN A 122 6.77 6.60 3.82
CA GLN A 122 8.19 6.41 4.08
C GLN A 122 8.35 6.01 5.54
N TYR A 123 8.96 4.86 5.78
CA TYR A 123 9.14 4.31 7.12
C TYR A 123 10.45 3.51 7.15
N LYS A 124 11.30 3.81 8.14
CA LYS A 124 12.67 3.29 8.20
C LYS A 124 13.40 3.56 6.88
N GLN A 125 13.86 2.52 6.19
CA GLN A 125 14.58 2.61 4.91
C GLN A 125 13.69 2.18 3.73
N LYS A 126 12.37 2.10 3.93
CA LYS A 126 11.41 1.63 2.93
C LYS A 126 10.43 2.74 2.53
N THR A 127 10.01 2.70 1.27
CA THR A 127 8.96 3.53 0.72
C THR A 127 7.90 2.65 0.09
N LEU A 128 6.65 2.77 0.53
CA LEU A 128 5.51 2.06 -0.05
C LEU A 128 4.54 3.08 -0.64
N THR A 129 4.14 2.91 -1.90
CA THR A 129 3.05 3.66 -2.52
C THR A 129 1.92 2.70 -2.86
N VAL A 130 0.74 2.91 -2.30
CA VAL A 130 -0.44 2.05 -2.49
C VAL A 130 -1.70 2.87 -2.76
N PRO A 131 -2.68 2.32 -3.51
CA PRO A 131 -3.93 3.01 -3.79
C PRO A 131 -4.81 3.11 -2.55
N ILE A 132 -5.59 4.18 -2.49
CA ILE A 132 -6.64 4.36 -1.49
C ILE A 132 -7.94 3.82 -2.05
N ASN A 133 -8.49 2.79 -1.41
CA ASN A 133 -9.77 2.16 -1.79
C ASN A 133 -10.76 2.08 -0.61
N ASN A 134 -10.35 2.51 0.58
CA ASN A 134 -11.16 2.44 1.79
C ASN A 134 -11.01 3.70 2.66
N LYS A 135 -11.83 3.78 3.71
CA LYS A 135 -11.86 4.87 4.69
C LYS A 135 -11.63 4.34 6.09
N CYS A 136 -10.68 4.94 6.81
CA CYS A 136 -10.57 4.84 8.26
C CYS A 136 -11.23 6.09 8.87
N SER A 137 -12.40 5.92 9.48
CA SER A 137 -13.27 7.06 9.85
C SER A 137 -12.70 7.88 11.01
N GLU A 138 -11.95 7.22 11.88
CA GLU A 138 -11.33 7.73 13.09
C GLU A 138 -9.89 8.20 12.88
N CYS A 139 -9.26 7.82 11.76
CA CYS A 139 -7.87 8.17 11.48
C CYS A 139 -7.71 9.67 11.22
N ALA A 140 -6.71 10.27 11.87
CA ALA A 140 -6.20 11.59 11.52
C ALA A 140 -5.49 11.55 10.15
N ILE A 141 -5.20 12.71 9.56
CA ILE A 141 -4.59 12.81 8.21
C ILE A 141 -3.22 12.12 8.14
N ASP A 142 -2.49 12.05 9.24
CA ASP A 142 -1.19 11.41 9.40
C ASP A 142 -1.28 9.93 9.88
N HIS A 143 -2.49 9.36 9.91
CA HIS A 143 -2.74 7.95 10.21
C HIS A 143 -3.38 7.26 9.00
N VAL A 144 -2.70 6.23 8.50
CA VAL A 144 -3.20 5.36 7.42
C VAL A 144 -3.43 3.96 7.95
N ASP A 145 -4.54 3.34 7.57
CA ASP A 145 -4.81 1.94 7.90
C ASP A 145 -4.59 1.06 6.67
N LEU A 146 -3.62 0.14 6.72
CA LEU A 146 -3.16 -0.61 5.55
C LEU A 146 -3.83 -1.98 5.45
N SER A 147 -3.86 -2.55 4.25
CA SER A 147 -4.08 -4.01 4.18
C SER A 147 -2.94 -4.73 4.91
N GLU A 148 -3.22 -5.90 5.48
CA GLU A 148 -2.21 -6.70 6.22
C GLU A 148 -0.92 -6.91 5.40
N GLU A 149 -1.08 -7.12 4.11
CA GLU A 149 0.01 -7.33 3.15
C GLU A 149 0.82 -6.06 2.86
N ALA A 150 0.20 -4.89 2.92
CA ALA A 150 0.89 -3.60 2.80
C ALA A 150 1.64 -3.27 4.10
N PHE A 151 1.02 -3.55 5.25
CA PHE A 151 1.65 -3.42 6.56
C PHE A 151 2.88 -4.31 6.68
N ALA A 152 2.75 -5.61 6.41
CA ALA A 152 3.84 -6.59 6.54
C ALA A 152 5.04 -6.28 5.62
N TRP A 153 4.79 -5.63 4.47
CA TRP A 153 5.87 -5.18 3.60
C TRP A 153 6.71 -4.07 4.25
N LEU A 154 6.08 -3.10 4.92
CA LEU A 154 6.77 -2.02 5.64
C LEU A 154 7.37 -2.50 6.97
N GLU A 155 6.58 -3.23 7.76
CA GLU A 155 6.91 -3.76 9.08
C GLU A 155 6.66 -5.28 9.12
N PRO A 156 7.68 -6.10 8.83
CA PRO A 156 7.55 -7.56 8.83
C PRO A 156 7.24 -8.16 10.21
N ASP A 157 7.58 -7.46 11.30
CA ASP A 157 7.13 -7.85 12.64
C ASP A 157 5.70 -7.35 12.86
N THR A 158 4.73 -8.18 12.45
CA THR A 158 3.31 -7.84 12.54
C THR A 158 2.80 -7.73 13.97
N SER A 159 3.57 -8.16 14.99
CA SER A 159 3.21 -7.99 16.40
C SER A 159 3.24 -6.53 16.86
N VAL A 160 3.91 -5.65 16.11
CA VAL A 160 3.95 -4.20 16.35
C VAL A 160 2.54 -3.60 16.36
N GLY A 161 1.67 -4.01 15.42
CA GLY A 161 0.27 -3.59 15.28
C GLY A 161 0.03 -2.10 14.93
N VAL A 162 0.88 -1.20 15.43
CA VAL A 162 0.89 0.24 15.16
C VAL A 162 2.34 0.69 14.98
N ALA A 163 2.72 1.05 13.76
CA ALA A 163 4.05 1.58 13.45
C ALA A 163 4.01 3.11 13.43
N THR A 164 4.92 3.77 14.15
CA THR A 164 5.01 5.23 14.28
C THR A 164 6.25 5.80 13.60
N GLU A 165 6.41 7.13 13.61
CA GLU A 165 7.54 7.83 12.96
C GLU A 165 7.60 7.65 11.43
N ALA A 166 6.45 7.42 10.81
CA ALA A 166 6.32 7.40 9.36
C ALA A 166 6.19 8.82 8.79
N THR A 167 6.54 8.98 7.51
CA THR A 167 6.12 10.15 6.73
C THR A 167 5.03 9.74 5.75
N ILE A 168 3.84 10.33 5.88
CA ILE A 168 2.67 10.04 5.05
C ILE A 168 2.50 11.16 4.02
N THR A 169 2.41 10.82 2.74
CA THR A 169 2.16 11.78 1.66
C THR A 169 1.08 11.27 0.73
N TYR A 170 -0.04 11.99 0.63
CA TYR A 170 -1.09 11.70 -0.35
C TYR A 170 -0.67 12.21 -1.72
N ILE A 171 -0.83 11.39 -2.75
CA ILE A 171 -0.41 11.70 -4.11
C ILE A 171 -1.43 11.22 -5.13
N GLN A 172 -1.28 11.72 -6.35
CA GLN A 172 -1.79 11.01 -7.52
C GLN A 172 -1.06 9.67 -7.64
N CYS A 173 -1.78 8.59 -7.93
CA CYS A 173 -1.10 7.34 -8.24
C CYS A 173 -0.20 7.51 -9.48
N PRO A 174 1.04 6.97 -9.46
CA PRO A 174 1.98 7.06 -10.57
C PRO A 174 1.58 6.19 -11.76
#